data_AF-A0A930AML8-F1
#
_entry.id   AF-A0A930AML8-F1
#
_cell.length_a   1.000
_cell.length_b   1.000
_cell.length_c   1.000
_cell.angle_alpha   90.00
_cell.angle_beta   90.00
_cell.angle_gamma   90.00
#
_symmetry.space_group_name_H-M   'P 1'
#
loop_
_entity.id
_entity.type
_entity.pdbx_description
1 polymer ?
#
loop_
_entity_poly.entity_id
_entity_poly.type
_entity_poly.pdbx_seq_one_letter_code
_entity_poly.pdbx_strand_id
1 'polypeptide(L)' 'MEVKSDIPVMKFCEWCYATLNEDGTCPTEMCVHNELMELNESTEDE' A
#
# COMPACT_ATOMS: atom_id res chain seq x y z
N MET A 1 -20.79 -13.20 -18.42
CA MET A 1 -19.38 -13.49 -18.75
C MET A 1 -18.54 -12.53 -17.92
N GLU A 2 -17.87 -13.02 -16.89
CA GLU A 2 -16.95 -12.21 -16.09
C GLU A 2 -15.68 -12.00 -16.91
N VAL A 3 -15.40 -10.76 -17.30
CA VAL A 3 -14.14 -10.42 -17.96
C VAL A 3 -13.08 -10.32 -16.87
N LYS A 4 -12.22 -11.33 -16.79
CA LYS A 4 -11.03 -11.29 -15.94
C LYS A 4 -9.86 -10.78 -16.78
N SER A 5 -9.15 -9.78 -16.26
CA SER A 5 -7.94 -9.26 -16.89
C SER A 5 -6.77 -10.18 -16.59
N ASP A 6 -6.07 -10.65 -17.63
CA ASP A 6 -4.83 -11.43 -17.50
C ASP A 6 -3.63 -10.54 -17.14
N ILE A 7 -3.80 -9.22 -17.16
CA ILE A 7 -2.78 -8.26 -16.70
C ILE A 7 -2.81 -8.22 -15.16
N PRO A 8 -1.70 -8.54 -14.47
CA PRO A 8 -1.63 -8.48 -13.02
C PRO A 8 -1.75 -7.03 -12.54
N VAL A 9 -2.58 -6.80 -11.52
CA VAL A 9 -2.70 -5.49 -10.87
C VAL A 9 -1.55 -5.32 -9.90
N MET A 10 -0.65 -4.38 -10.19
CA MET A 10 0.39 -3.94 -9.27
C MET A 10 -0.11 -2.75 -8.47
N LYS A 11 0.17 -2.73 -7.16
CA LYS A 11 -0.13 -1.58 -6.30
C LYS A 11 1.12 -0.73 -6.15
N PHE A 12 0.94 0.58 -6.19
CA PHE A 12 2.02 1.55 -6.07
C PHE A 12 1.76 2.47 -4.87
N CYS A 13 2.84 2.89 -4.22
CA CYS A 13 2.80 3.90 -3.19
C CYS A 13 2.46 5.25 -3.82
N GLU A 14 1.43 5.93 -3.34
CA GLU A 14 1.04 7.25 -3.87
C GLU A 14 2.11 8.32 -3.62
N TRP A 15 2.91 8.16 -2.56
CA TRP A 15 3.87 9.17 -2.12
C TRP A 15 5.24 9.06 -2.76
N CYS A 16 5.76 7.84 -2.96
CA CYS A 16 7.09 7.63 -3.55
C CYS A 16 7.08 6.89 -4.89
N TYR A 17 5.89 6.48 -5.36
CA TYR A 17 5.70 5.73 -6.62
C TYR A 17 6.45 4.40 -6.72
N ALA A 18 7.01 3.90 -5.62
CA ALA A 18 7.54 2.55 -5.54
C ALA A 18 6.39 1.52 -5.56
N THR A 19 6.66 0.34 -6.12
CA THR A 19 5.76 -0.82 -5.99
C THR A 19 5.60 -1.17 -4.52
N LEU A 20 4.36 -1.37 -4.07
CA LEU A 20 4.09 -1.82 -2.70
C LEU A 20 4.45 -3.29 -2.53
N ASN A 21 4.78 -3.66 -1.30
CA ASN A 21 4.93 -5.05 -0.88
C ASN A 21 3.57 -5.77 -0.93
N GLU A 22 3.58 -7.10 -0.82
CA GLU A 22 2.36 -7.92 -0.87
C GLU A 22 1.38 -7.61 0.27
N ASP A 23 1.90 -7.16 1.42
CA ASP A 23 1.13 -6.71 2.58
C ASP A 23 0.59 -5.27 2.46
N GLY A 24 0.97 -4.56 1.40
CA GLY A 24 0.60 -3.17 1.16
C GLY A 24 1.58 -2.13 1.74
N THR A 25 2.62 -2.55 2.47
CA THR A 25 3.65 -1.64 2.99
C THR A 25 4.54 -1.09 1.88
N CYS A 26 5.08 0.10 2.09
CA CYS A 26 6.02 0.70 1.15
C CYS A 26 7.45 0.24 1.44
N PRO A 27 8.23 -0.24 0.42
CA PRO A 27 9.60 -0.69 0.62
C PRO A 27 10.61 0.46 0.81
N THR A 28 10.20 1.69 0.54
CA THR A 28 11.05 2.88 0.69
C THR A 28 11.21 3.19 2.18
N GLU A 29 12.45 3.18 2.66
CA GLU A 29 12.77 3.60 4.03
C GLU A 29 12.31 5.04 4.28
N MET A 30 11.70 5.30 5.44
CA MET A 30 11.13 6.60 5.82
C MET A 30 10.05 7.13 4.85
N CYS A 31 9.28 6.24 4.21
CA CYS A 31 8.11 6.67 3.45
C CYS A 31 6.95 7.01 4.39
N VAL A 32 6.39 8.21 4.22
CA VAL A 32 5.20 8.68 4.94
C VAL A 32 3.99 7.73 4.84
N HIS A 33 3.93 6.88 3.81
CA HIS A 33 2.94 5.79 3.73
C HIS A 33 2.93 4.96 5.01
N ASN A 34 4.09 4.46 5.41
CA ASN A 34 4.21 3.53 6.53
C ASN A 34 3.97 4.27 7.85
N GLU A 35 4.43 5.52 7.96
CA GLU A 35 4.17 6.37 9.13
C GLU A 35 2.66 6.63 9.33
N LEU A 36 1.93 6.90 8.24
CA LEU A 36 0.48 7.10 8.28
C LEU A 36 -0.29 5.80 8.56
N MET A 37 0.21 4.66 8.07
CA MET A 37 -0.35 3.34 8.34
C MET A 37 -0.25 2.99 9.84
N GLU A 38 0.94 3.17 10.44
CA GLU A 38 1.16 2.99 11.88
C GLU A 38 0.26 3.91 12.72
N LEU A 39 0.08 5.17 12.28
CA LEU A 39 -0.83 6.10 12.95
C LEU A 39 -2.28 5.63 12.86
N ASN A 40 -2.74 5.12 11.71
CA ASN A 40 -4.11 4.63 11.56
C ASN A 40 -4.40 3.44 12.48
N GLU A 41 -3.47 2.48 12.56
CA GLU A 41 -3.58 1.33 13.48
C GLU A 41 -3.71 1.78 14.94
N SER A 42 -3.03 2.86 15.34
CA SER A 42 -3.14 3.40 16.69
C SER A 42 -4.45 4.14 17.00
N THR A 43 -5.25 4.44 15.98
CA THR A 43 -6.51 5.20 16.11
C THR A 43 -7.78 4.36 15.94
N GLU A 44 -7.65 3.07 15.61
CA GLU A 44 -8.79 2.17 15.41
C GLU A 44 -9.22 1.41 16.71
N ASP A 45 -8.61 1.75 17.85
CA ASP A 45 -8.96 1.24 19.20
C ASP A 45 -9.96 2.14 19.99
N GLU A 46 -10.89 2.83 19.31
CA GLU A 46 -12.04 3.54 19.94
C GLU A 46 -13.42 3.10 19.43
#